data_AF-A0A7R9W101-F1
#
_entry.id   AF-A0A7R9W101-F1
#
_cell.length_a   1.000
_cell.length_b   1.000
_cell.length_c   1.000
_cell.angle_alpha   90.00
_cell.angle_beta   90.00
_cell.angle_gamma   90.00
#
_symmetry.space_group_name_H-M   'P 1'
#
loop_
_entity.id
_entity.type
_entity.pdbx_description
1 polymer ?
#
loop_
_entity_poly.entity_id
_entity_poly.type
_entity_poly.pdbx_seq_one_letter_code
_entity_poly.pdbx_strand_id
1 'polypeptide(L)'
;AAAATFLATKLEESPRRLRDLIMVFDRQLRRGDGRALNIIEPGTKEYLAAKDAIIRYEREMLRTFGFIVHADHPHNYLITYIHFLTGGASEGMAAELRQRAWNVA
;
A
#
# COMPACT_ATOMS: atom_id res chain seq x y z
N ALA A 1 3.82 4.78 -7.45
CA ALA A 1 3.58 4.43 -6.03
C ALA A 1 2.29 5.05 -5.48
N ALA A 2 2.17 6.38 -5.35
CA ALA A 2 1.01 7.04 -4.74
C ALA A 2 -0.36 6.67 -5.34
N ALA A 3 -0.47 6.61 -6.67
CA ALA A 3 -1.70 6.19 -7.34
C ALA A 3 -2.07 4.73 -7.08
N ALA A 4 -1.08 3.84 -7.05
CA ALA A 4 -1.27 2.43 -6.72
C ALA A 4 -1.76 2.26 -5.27
N THR A 5 -1.21 3.02 -4.33
CA THR A 5 -1.65 3.00 -2.92
C THR A 5 -3.05 3.60 -2.77
N PHE A 6 -3.36 4.69 -3.48
CA PHE A 6 -4.70 5.27 -3.48
C PHE A 6 -5.75 4.28 -4.00
N LEU A 7 -5.44 3.61 -5.12
CA LEU A 7 -6.30 2.57 -5.67
C LEU A 7 -6.47 1.41 -4.69
N ALA A 8 -5.37 0.87 -4.15
CA ALA A 8 -5.40 -0.24 -3.19
C ALA A 8 -6.26 0.06 -1.95
N THR A 9 -6.18 1.27 -1.38
CA THR A 9 -7.01 1.62 -0.21
C THR A 9 -8.51 1.56 -0.50
N LYS A 10 -8.93 1.79 -1.75
CA LYS A 10 -10.33 1.65 -2.15
C LYS A 10 -10.73 0.20 -2.39
N LEU A 11 -9.82 -0.62 -2.90
CA LEU A 11 -10.05 -2.04 -3.15
C LEU A 11 -10.14 -2.85 -1.85
N GLU A 12 -9.28 -2.53 -0.87
CA GLU A 12 -9.23 -3.15 0.45
C GLU A 12 -10.26 -2.57 1.45
N GLU A 13 -11.30 -1.89 0.94
CA GLU A 13 -12.37 -1.27 1.74
C GLU A 13 -11.87 -0.35 2.90
N SER A 14 -10.67 0.21 2.76
CA SER A 14 -10.01 1.06 3.76
C SER A 14 -9.67 2.45 3.20
N PRO A 15 -10.65 3.17 2.61
CA PRO A 15 -10.40 4.34 1.80
C PRO A 15 -9.70 5.45 2.59
N ARG A 16 -8.62 5.98 2.01
CA ARG A 16 -7.87 7.12 2.56
C ARG A 16 -8.14 8.38 1.77
N ARG A 17 -8.10 9.54 2.44
CA ARG A 17 -8.25 10.83 1.75
C ARG A 17 -7.03 11.05 0.87
N LEU A 18 -7.27 11.47 -0.36
CA LEU A 18 -6.20 11.74 -1.34
C LEU A 18 -5.20 12.78 -0.82
N ARG A 19 -5.66 13.76 -0.03
CA ARG A 19 -4.80 14.76 0.64
C ARG A 19 -3.72 14.10 1.51
N ASP A 20 -4.11 13.13 2.32
CA ASP A 20 -3.21 12.49 3.28
C ASP A 20 -2.12 11.71 2.55
N LEU A 21 -2.50 11.03 1.45
CA LEU A 21 -1.54 10.35 0.57
C LEU A 21 -0.58 11.34 -0.08
N ILE A 22 -1.07 12.45 -0.63
CA ILE A 22 -0.21 13.49 -1.23
C ILE A 22 0.80 13.99 -0.19
N MET A 23 0.36 14.28 1.04
CA MET A 23 1.24 14.77 2.11
C MET A 23 2.32 13.75 2.48
N VAL A 24 1.96 12.48 2.63
CA VAL A 24 2.93 11.42 2.96
C VAL A 24 3.93 11.23 1.83
N PHE A 25 3.46 11.09 0.59
CA PHE A 25 4.34 10.84 -0.55
C PHE A 25 5.26 12.02 -0.86
N ASP A 26 4.76 13.26 -0.77
CA ASP A 26 5.59 14.45 -0.92
C ASP A 26 6.68 14.52 0.17
N ARG A 27 6.32 14.28 1.44
CA ARG A 27 7.29 14.23 2.54
C ARG A 27 8.36 13.15 2.33
N GLN A 28 7.98 11.97 1.87
CA GLN A 28 8.92 10.88 1.57
C GLN A 28 9.88 11.26 0.44
N LEU A 29 9.37 11.86 -0.65
CA LEU A 29 10.18 12.33 -1.77
C LEU A 29 11.15 13.43 -1.35
N ARG A 30 10.67 14.46 -0.63
CA ARG A 30 11.53 15.55 -0.12
C ARG A 30 12.63 15.05 0.80
N ARG A 31 12.32 14.08 1.67
CA ARG A 31 13.31 13.44 2.54
C ARG A 31 14.37 12.70 1.73
N GLY A 32 13.99 11.97 0.69
CA GLY A 32 14.92 11.29 -0.22
C GLY A 32 15.84 12.26 -0.96
N ASP A 33 15.30 13.42 -1.35
CA ASP A 33 16.02 14.47 -2.08
C ASP A 33 16.82 15.42 -1.15
N GLY A 34 16.77 15.22 0.18
CA GLY A 34 17.42 16.12 1.14
C GLY A 34 16.82 17.55 1.19
N ARG A 35 15.58 17.72 0.72
CA ARG A 35 14.88 19.01 0.69
C ARG A 35 14.22 19.34 2.03
N ALA A 36 13.94 20.63 2.23
CA ALA A 36 13.15 21.09 3.37
C ALA A 36 11.76 20.40 3.39
N LEU A 37 11.39 19.86 4.55
CA LEU A 37 10.18 19.08 4.78
C LEU A 37 8.93 19.97 5.03
N ASN A 38 8.75 20.96 4.16
CA ASN A 38 7.62 21.87 4.22
C ASN A 38 6.33 21.16 3.80
N ILE A 39 5.22 21.52 4.41
CA ILE A 39 3.90 20.96 4.08
C ILE A 39 3.41 21.63 2.80
N ILE A 40 2.96 20.83 1.83
CA ILE A 40 2.23 21.35 0.67
C ILE A 40 0.85 21.81 1.12
N GLU A 41 0.58 23.10 0.97
CA GLU A 41 -0.72 23.68 1.27
C GLU A 41 -1.76 23.29 0.20
N PRO A 42 -2.99 22.90 0.61
CA PRO A 42 -4.10 22.69 -0.30
C PRO A 42 -4.39 23.95 -1.13
N GLY A 43 -4.51 23.81 -2.45
CA GLY A 43 -4.81 24.92 -3.37
C GLY A 43 -3.58 25.52 -4.06
N THR A 44 -2.37 25.16 -3.63
CA THR A 44 -1.15 25.45 -4.40
C THR A 44 -1.16 24.73 -5.76
N LYS A 45 -0.46 25.29 -6.75
CA LYS A 45 -0.33 24.66 -8.07
C LYS A 45 0.29 23.27 -7.98
N GLU A 46 1.28 23.10 -7.10
CA GLU A 46 1.96 21.83 -6.83
C GLU A 46 0.98 20.78 -6.28
N TYR A 47 0.14 21.14 -5.32
CA TYR A 47 -0.89 20.26 -4.78
C TYR A 47 -1.88 19.81 -5.86
N LEU A 48 -2.37 20.75 -6.66
CA LEU A 48 -3.35 20.46 -7.71
C LEU A 48 -2.74 19.56 -8.79
N ALA A 49 -1.50 19.82 -9.21
CA ALA A 49 -0.80 18.97 -10.16
C ALA A 49 -0.59 17.54 -9.62
N ALA A 50 -0.19 17.39 -8.36
CA ALA A 50 -0.04 16.08 -7.72
C ALA A 50 -1.39 15.32 -7.63
N LYS A 51 -2.45 16.03 -7.26
CA LYS A 51 -3.81 15.50 -7.20
C LYS A 51 -4.27 14.98 -8.57
N ASP A 52 -4.14 15.80 -9.61
CA ASP A 52 -4.58 15.43 -10.96
C ASP A 52 -3.75 14.28 -11.53
N ALA A 53 -2.44 14.28 -11.27
CA ALA A 53 -1.56 13.18 -11.65
C ALA A 53 -1.98 11.86 -11.00
N ILE A 54 -2.26 11.84 -9.69
CA ILE A 54 -2.70 10.62 -8.99
C ILE A 54 -4.02 10.09 -9.57
N ILE A 55 -5.00 10.97 -9.79
CA ILE A 55 -6.30 10.59 -10.36
C ILE A 55 -6.13 10.05 -11.79
N ARG A 56 -5.26 10.67 -12.61
CA ARG A 56 -4.98 10.20 -13.97
C ARG A 56 -4.35 8.81 -13.95
N TYR A 57 -3.28 8.62 -13.17
CA TYR A 57 -2.57 7.35 -13.11
C TYR A 57 -3.41 6.23 -12.51
N GLU A 58 -4.29 6.53 -11.56
CA GLU A 58 -5.26 5.55 -11.07
C GLU A 58 -6.15 5.01 -12.21
N ARG A 59 -6.69 5.89 -13.05
CA ARG A 59 -7.53 5.48 -14.19
C ARG A 59 -6.72 4.68 -15.22
N GLU A 60 -5.49 5.09 -15.47
CA GLU A 60 -4.57 4.38 -16.37
C GLU A 60 -4.21 2.98 -15.85
N MET A 61 -4.02 2.82 -14.54
CA MET A 61 -3.80 1.52 -13.90
C MET A 61 -5.01 0.62 -14.06
N LEU A 62 -6.21 1.11 -13.76
CA LEU A 62 -7.45 0.35 -13.94
C LEU A 62 -7.63 -0.13 -15.39
N ARG A 63 -7.36 0.75 -16.37
CA ARG A 63 -7.42 0.41 -17.79
C ARG A 63 -6.38 -0.67 -18.14
N THR A 64 -5.14 -0.49 -17.68
CA THR A 64 -4.04 -1.42 -17.97
C THR A 64 -4.29 -2.81 -17.40
N PHE A 65 -4.89 -2.89 -16.20
CA PHE A 65 -5.27 -4.16 -15.58
C PHE A 65 -6.56 -4.76 -16.16
N GLY A 66 -7.25 -4.08 -17.08
CA GLY A 66 -8.55 -4.53 -17.58
C GLY A 66 -9.59 -4.66 -16.45
N PHE A 67 -9.47 -3.84 -15.41
CA PHE A 67 -10.26 -3.93 -14.17
C PHE A 67 -10.13 -5.24 -13.39
N ILE A 68 -9.16 -6.10 -13.74
CA ILE A 68 -8.79 -7.27 -12.93
C ILE A 68 -7.86 -6.79 -11.82
N VAL A 69 -8.44 -6.39 -10.70
CA VAL A 69 -7.72 -5.73 -9.58
C VAL A 69 -7.80 -6.49 -8.27
N HIS A 70 -8.46 -7.65 -8.26
CA HIS A 70 -8.41 -8.57 -7.13
C HIS A 70 -7.04 -9.25 -7.08
N ALA A 71 -6.46 -9.31 -5.90
CA ALA A 71 -5.20 -9.99 -5.67
C ALA A 71 -5.38 -11.02 -4.56
N ASP A 72 -5.07 -12.28 -4.88
CA ASP A 72 -4.98 -13.33 -3.86
C ASP A 72 -3.58 -13.29 -3.24
N HIS A 73 -3.52 -12.88 -1.97
CA HIS A 73 -2.25 -12.77 -1.25
C HIS A 73 -1.76 -14.14 -0.74
N PRO A 74 -0.44 -14.45 -0.89
CA PRO A 74 0.12 -15.73 -0.46
C PRO A 74 0.00 -15.97 1.05
N HIS A 75 -0.13 -14.89 1.83
CA HIS A 75 -0.26 -14.90 3.29
C HIS A 75 -1.44 -15.74 3.80
N ASN A 76 -2.55 -15.78 3.06
CA ASN A 76 -3.71 -16.59 3.43
C ASN A 76 -3.37 -18.08 3.43
N TYR A 77 -2.70 -18.56 2.38
CA TYR A 77 -2.26 -19.95 2.27
C TYR A 77 -1.19 -20.30 3.30
N LEU A 78 -0.27 -19.38 3.54
CA LEU A 78 0.83 -19.53 4.49
C LEU A 78 0.33 -19.81 5.91
N ILE A 79 -0.71 -19.10 6.36
CA ILE A 79 -1.33 -19.34 7.67
C ILE A 79 -1.89 -20.77 7.75
N THR A 80 -2.64 -21.20 6.73
CA THR A 80 -3.23 -22.55 6.68
C THR A 80 -2.15 -23.63 6.68
N TYR A 81 -1.09 -23.49 5.87
CA TYR A 81 -0.01 -24.45 5.82
C TYR A 81 0.75 -24.55 7.14
N ILE A 82 1.08 -23.42 7.76
CA ILE A 82 1.79 -23.45 9.05
C ILE A 82 0.92 -24.07 10.13
N HIS A 83 -0.38 -23.75 10.18
CA HIS A 83 -1.31 -24.37 11.12
C HIS A 83 -1.36 -25.89 10.96
N PHE A 84 -1.42 -26.39 9.73
CA PHE A 84 -1.39 -27.83 9.42
C PHE A 84 -0.06 -28.48 9.85
N LEU A 85 1.07 -27.87 9.52
CA LEU A 85 2.40 -28.42 9.82
C LEU A 85 2.71 -28.44 11.34
N THR A 86 2.18 -27.48 12.10
CA THR A 86 2.41 -27.40 13.56
C THR A 86 1.32 -28.09 14.38
N GLY A 87 0.37 -28.78 13.74
CA GLY A 87 -0.70 -29.51 14.43
C GLY A 87 -1.58 -28.63 15.33
N GLY A 88 -1.74 -27.35 14.99
CA GLY A 88 -2.52 -26.39 15.77
C GLY A 88 -1.95 -26.01 17.15
N ALA A 89 -0.76 -26.49 17.54
CA ALA A 89 -0.15 -26.16 18.83
C ALA A 89 0.50 -24.76 18.83
N SER A 90 0.26 -23.99 19.90
CA SER A 90 0.90 -22.69 20.19
C SER A 90 2.15 -22.92 21.08
N GLU A 91 3.16 -22.07 21.19
CA GLU A 91 3.13 -20.61 21.08
C GLU A 91 4.51 -19.98 20.75
N GLY A 92 5.61 -20.76 20.76
CA GLY A 92 6.98 -20.25 20.55
C GLY A 92 7.50 -20.43 19.12
N MET A 93 7.90 -21.65 18.78
CA MET A 93 8.51 -21.96 17.46
C MET A 93 7.58 -21.68 16.29
N ALA A 94 6.29 -22.00 16.44
CA ALA A 94 5.29 -21.73 15.41
C ALA A 94 5.08 -20.23 15.17
N ALA A 95 5.20 -19.39 16.20
CA ALA A 95 5.08 -17.94 16.07
C ALA A 95 6.29 -17.33 15.35
N GLU A 96 7.50 -17.79 15.68
CA GLU A 96 8.72 -17.38 14.98
C GLU A 96 8.68 -17.79 13.51
N LEU A 97 8.28 -19.02 13.21
CA LEU A 97 8.14 -19.51 11.84
C LEU A 97 7.10 -18.72 11.05
N ARG A 98 5.92 -18.44 11.64
CA ARG A 98 4.89 -17.58 11.02
C ARG A 98 5.44 -16.21 10.67
N GLN A 99 6.11 -15.54 11.61
CA GLN A 99 6.63 -14.20 11.37
C GLN A 99 7.71 -14.19 10.29
N ARG A 100 8.64 -15.16 10.31
CA ARG A 100 9.68 -15.29 9.28
C ARG A 100 9.08 -15.54 7.90
N ALA A 101 8.11 -16.46 7.82
CA ALA A 101 7.46 -16.79 6.57
C ALA A 101 6.62 -15.60 6.05
N TRP A 102 5.93 -14.87 6.94
CA TRP A 102 5.17 -13.66 6.59
C TRP A 102 6.05 -12.55 5.99
N ASN A 103 7.27 -12.37 6.51
CA ASN A 103 8.19 -11.35 6.02
C ASN A 103 8.79 -11.66 4.64
N VAL A 104 8.73 -12.92 4.19
CA VAL A 104 9.27 -13.38 2.90
C VAL A 104 8.19 -13.48 1.83
N ALA A 105 6.94 -13.77 2.24
CA ALA A 105 5.76 -13.79 1.38
C ALA A 105 5.30 -12.39 1.02
#